data_AF-A0A034V296-F1
#
_entry.id   AF-A0A034V296-F1
#
_cell.length_a   1.000
_cell.length_b   1.000
_cell.length_c   1.000
_cell.angle_alpha   90.00
_cell.angle_beta   90.00
_cell.angle_gamma   90.00
#
_symmetry.space_group_name_H-M   'P 1'
#
loop_
_entity.id
_entity.type
_entity.pdbx_description
1 polymer ?
#
loop_
_entity_poly.entity_id
_entity_poly.type
_entity_poly.pdbx_seq_one_letter_code
_entity_poly.pdbx_strand_id
1 'polypeptide(L)'
;LTLGLDSSFGGSEAIITALSDEFPKIGKNREIFVAILFSLYFIVGLASCTHGGFYFFQLLDRYAAGYSILVAVFFESIAVSWIYGTNRFCEDIRDMIGFPPGKYWQICWRFVAPLFLLFIIVYGLIGYEPLTYE
;
A
#
# COMPACT_ATOMS: atom_id res chain seq x y z
N LEU A 1 13.52 -15.55 -8.67
CA LEU A 1 12.42 -16.28 -7.97
C LEU A 1 12.29 -15.83 -6.51
N THR A 2 13.37 -15.76 -5.73
CA THR A 2 13.33 -15.37 -4.31
C THR A 2 12.83 -13.94 -4.07
N LEU A 3 13.25 -12.97 -4.89
CA LEU A 3 12.85 -11.56 -4.75
C LEU A 3 11.33 -11.33 -4.80
N GLY A 4 10.59 -12.10 -5.62
CA GLY A 4 9.14 -11.96 -5.73
C GLY A 4 8.37 -12.63 -4.60
N LEU A 5 8.94 -13.67 -3.99
CA LEU A 5 8.30 -14.39 -2.88
C LEU A 5 8.23 -13.50 -1.64
N ASP A 6 9.34 -12.87 -1.25
CA ASP A 6 9.39 -12.01 -0.05
C ASP A 6 8.43 -10.82 -0.16
N SER A 7 8.34 -10.19 -1.34
CA SER A 7 7.41 -9.09 -1.58
C SER A 7 5.94 -9.55 -1.53
N SER A 8 5.63 -10.73 -2.09
CA SER A 8 4.28 -11.30 -2.05
C SER A 8 3.87 -11.67 -0.63
N PHE A 9 4.79 -12.21 0.18
CA PHE A 9 4.56 -12.47 1.59
C PHE A 9 4.21 -11.18 2.34
N GLY A 10 4.97 -10.10 2.15
CA GLY A 10 4.67 -8.81 2.77
C GLY A 10 3.28 -8.27 2.42
N GLY A 11 2.88 -8.34 1.15
CA GLY A 11 1.54 -7.91 0.71
C GLY A 11 0.41 -8.77 1.30
N SER A 12 0.56 -10.09 1.29
CA SER A 12 -0.45 -10.99 1.87
C SER A 12 -0.56 -10.85 3.39
N GLU A 13 0.57 -10.69 4.09
CA GLU A 13 0.61 -10.53 5.54
C GLU A 13 -0.04 -9.21 5.96
N ALA A 14 0.15 -8.12 5.20
CA ALA A 14 -0.54 -6.86 5.47
C ALA A 14 -2.08 -7.04 5.47
N ILE A 15 -2.62 -7.81 4.53
CA ILE A 15 -4.06 -8.10 4.45
C ILE A 15 -4.51 -9.00 5.61
N ILE A 16 -3.73 -10.06 5.90
CA ILE A 16 -4.06 -11.02 6.96
C ILE A 16 -4.06 -10.33 8.32
N THR A 17 -3.04 -9.51 8.61
CA THR A 17 -2.92 -8.77 9.87
C THR A 17 -4.03 -7.73 9.99
N ALA A 18 -4.26 -6.91 8.97
CA ALA A 18 -5.32 -5.89 9.00
C ALA A 18 -6.71 -6.51 9.27
N LEU A 19 -7.04 -7.64 8.63
CA LEU A 19 -8.32 -8.32 8.86
C LEU A 19 -8.38 -9.07 10.19
N SER A 20 -7.25 -9.58 10.69
CA SER A 20 -7.19 -10.25 12.00
C SER A 20 -7.34 -9.27 13.16
N ASP A 21 -6.80 -8.06 13.02
CA ASP A 21 -6.91 -6.99 14.02
C ASP A 21 -8.32 -6.39 14.07
N GLU A 22 -8.98 -6.20 12.91
CA GLU A 22 -10.35 -5.68 12.84
C GLU A 22 -11.39 -6.73 13.26
N PHE A 23 -11.20 -7.99 12.86
CA PHE A 23 -12.14 -9.08 13.12
C PHE A 23 -11.53 -10.18 13.99
N PRO A 24 -11.76 -10.19 15.32
CA PRO A 24 -11.16 -11.16 16.23
C PRO A 24 -11.59 -12.61 15.96
N LYS A 25 -12.72 -12.82 15.26
CA LYS A 25 -13.16 -14.15 14.79
C LYS A 25 -12.26 -14.70 13.68
N ILE A 26 -11.76 -13.83 12.79
CA ILE A 26 -10.82 -14.21 11.73
C ILE A 26 -9.44 -14.49 12.33
N GLY A 27 -9.00 -13.66 13.29
CA GLY A 27 -7.74 -13.87 14.02
C GLY A 27 -7.67 -15.22 14.74
N LYS A 28 -8.78 -15.70 15.31
CA LYS A 28 -8.83 -17.01 15.99
C LYS A 28 -8.68 -18.21 15.04
N ASN A 29 -9.09 -18.06 13.78
CA ASN A 29 -9.09 -19.12 12.76
C ASN A 29 -8.19 -18.73 11.58
N ARG A 30 -7.03 -18.14 11.86
CA ARG A 30 -6.12 -17.58 10.86
C ARG A 30 -5.75 -18.57 9.76
N GLU A 31 -5.46 -19.83 10.10
CA GLU A 31 -5.08 -20.86 9.11
C GLU A 31 -6.17 -21.10 8.06
N ILE A 32 -7.43 -21.16 8.49
CA ILE A 32 -8.57 -21.34 7.58
C ILE A 32 -8.75 -20.09 6.70
N PHE A 33 -8.59 -18.90 7.29
CA PHE A 33 -8.69 -17.66 6.53
C PHE A 33 -7.62 -17.56 5.44
N VAL A 34 -6.36 -17.88 5.78
CA VAL A 34 -5.25 -17.89 4.82
C VAL A 34 -5.48 -18.91 3.71
N ALA A 35 -5.96 -20.11 4.05
CA ALA A 35 -6.28 -21.13 3.05
C ALA A 35 -7.37 -20.67 2.08
N ILE A 36 -8.42 -19.99 2.57
CA ILE A 36 -9.48 -19.40 1.74
C ILE A 36 -8.92 -18.28 0.84
N LEU A 37 -8.11 -17.39 1.41
CA LEU A 37 -7.51 -16.26 0.68
C LEU A 37 -6.64 -16.75 -0.48
N PHE A 38 -5.74 -17.70 -0.23
CA PHE A 38 -4.88 -18.25 -1.28
C PHE A 38 -5.65 -19.10 -2.29
N SER A 39 -6.70 -19.81 -1.85
CA SER A 39 -7.59 -20.52 -2.79
C SER A 39 -8.29 -19.54 -3.74
N LEU A 40 -8.74 -18.39 -3.24
CA LEU A 40 -9.31 -17.33 -4.07
C LEU A 40 -8.27 -16.74 -5.03
N TYR A 41 -7.06 -16.43 -4.56
CA TYR A 41 -5.96 -15.95 -5.40
C TYR A 41 -5.60 -16.95 -6.49
N PHE A 42 -5.62 -18.24 -6.20
CA PHE A 42 -5.39 -19.28 -7.19
C PHE A 42 -6.47 -19.30 -8.26
N ILE A 43 -7.76 -19.25 -7.87
CA ILE A 43 -8.89 -19.23 -8.82
C ILE A 43 -8.83 -18.00 -9.73
N VAL A 44 -8.58 -16.82 -9.17
CA VAL A 44 -8.44 -15.58 -9.96
C VAL A 44 -7.18 -15.62 -10.82
N GLY A 45 -6.09 -16.16 -10.28
CA GLY A 45 -4.82 -16.33 -10.98
C GLY A 45 -4.90 -17.25 -12.20
N LEU A 46 -5.85 -18.18 -12.24
CA LEU A 46 -6.10 -18.99 -13.44
C LEU A 46 -6.45 -18.14 -14.67
N ALA A 47 -7.09 -16.98 -14.50
CA ALA A 47 -7.36 -16.04 -15.60
C ALA A 47 -6.06 -15.53 -16.23
N SER A 48 -5.05 -15.25 -15.41
CA SER A 48 -3.70 -14.83 -15.85
C SER A 48 -2.90 -15.95 -16.52
N CYS A 49 -3.27 -17.23 -16.34
CA CYS A 49 -2.60 -18.37 -16.96
C CYS A 49 -3.18 -18.78 -18.32
N THR A 50 -4.24 -18.11 -18.79
CA THR A 50 -4.84 -18.38 -20.10
C THR A 50 -3.98 -17.86 -21.26
N HIS A 51 -4.27 -18.27 -22.50
CA HIS A 51 -3.56 -17.77 -23.69
C HIS A 51 -3.57 -16.23 -23.84
N GLY A 52 -4.59 -15.56 -23.30
CA GLY A 52 -4.69 -14.09 -23.24
C GLY A 52 -4.29 -13.49 -21.89
N GLY A 53 -3.71 -14.29 -20.98
CA GLY A 53 -3.44 -13.89 -19.61
C GLY A 53 -2.46 -12.73 -19.46
N PHE A 54 -1.58 -12.52 -20.44
CA PHE A 54 -0.67 -11.37 -20.47
C PHE A 54 -1.42 -10.03 -20.54
N TYR A 55 -2.51 -9.94 -21.32
CA TYR A 55 -3.35 -8.74 -21.39
C TYR A 55 -4.02 -8.45 -20.05
N PHE A 56 -4.51 -9.50 -19.37
CA PHE A 56 -5.10 -9.37 -18.05
C PHE A 56 -4.06 -8.92 -17.01
N PHE A 57 -2.85 -9.46 -17.07
CA PHE A 57 -1.74 -9.05 -16.22
C PHE A 57 -1.36 -7.58 -16.42
N GLN A 58 -1.22 -7.13 -17.67
CA GLN A 58 -0.87 -5.74 -17.99
C GLN A 58 -1.96 -4.75 -17.59
N LEU A 59 -3.24 -5.14 -17.69
CA LEU A 59 -4.35 -4.35 -17.20
C LEU A 59 -4.25 -4.17 -15.67
N LEU A 60 -4.02 -5.25 -14.93
CA LEU A 60 -3.85 -5.20 -13.48
C LEU A 60 -2.61 -4.37 -13.10
N ASP A 61 -1.48 -4.55 -13.76
CA ASP A 61 -0.27 -3.79 -13.46
C ASP A 61 -0.47 -2.28 -13.63
N ARG A 62 -1.15 -1.86 -14.70
CA ARG A 62 -1.43 -0.44 -14.95
C ARG A 62 -2.45 0.17 -13.98
N TYR A 63 -3.51 -0.56 -13.64
CA TYR A 63 -4.67 0.01 -12.94
C TYR A 63 -4.82 -0.41 -11.48
N ALA A 64 -4.23 -1.52 -11.02
CA ALA A 64 -4.50 -2.05 -9.69
C ALA A 64 -3.91 -1.18 -8.56
N ALA A 65 -2.66 -0.73 -8.70
CA ALA A 65 -1.96 -0.07 -7.60
C ALA A 65 -1.48 1.36 -7.91
N GLY A 66 -1.18 1.70 -9.16
CA GLY A 66 -0.43 2.92 -9.51
C GLY A 66 -0.99 4.22 -8.92
N TYR A 67 -2.16 4.66 -9.38
CA TYR A 67 -2.75 5.91 -8.90
C TYR A 67 -3.42 5.77 -7.52
N SER A 68 -4.02 4.61 -7.26
CA SER A 68 -4.74 4.34 -6.00
C SER A 68 -3.83 4.44 -4.78
N ILE A 69 -2.62 3.87 -4.84
CA ILE A 69 -1.67 3.91 -3.72
C ILE A 69 -1.12 5.33 -3.48
N LEU A 70 -0.89 6.10 -4.55
CA LEU A 70 -0.41 7.48 -4.43
C LEU A 70 -1.42 8.36 -3.69
N VAL A 71 -2.70 8.23 -4.03
CA VAL A 71 -3.78 8.96 -3.36
C VAL A 71 -3.95 8.47 -1.90
N ALA A 72 -3.86 7.17 -1.65
CA ALA A 72 -3.93 6.61 -0.29
C ALA A 72 -2.82 7.18 0.61
N VAL A 73 -1.56 7.10 0.18
CA VAL A 73 -0.40 7.60 0.94
C VAL A 73 -0.45 9.14 1.09
N PHE A 74 -0.99 9.86 0.09
CA PHE A 74 -1.22 11.29 0.21
C PHE A 74 -2.17 11.62 1.37
N PHE A 75 -3.32 10.93 1.45
CA PHE A 75 -4.25 11.12 2.57
C PHE A 75 -3.67 10.68 3.90
N GLU A 76 -2.93 9.57 3.96
CA GLU A 76 -2.22 9.15 5.17
C GLU A 76 -1.23 10.23 5.64
N SER A 77 -0.46 10.81 4.71
CA SER A 77 0.51 11.87 5.05
C SER A 77 -0.16 13.13 5.61
N ILE A 78 -1.33 13.50 5.07
CA ILE A 78 -2.13 14.62 5.57
C ILE A 78 -2.74 14.27 6.93
N ALA A 79 -3.28 13.06 7.08
CA ALA A 79 -3.89 12.61 8.31
C ALA A 79 -2.88 12.61 9.47
N VAL A 80 -1.68 12.05 9.26
CA VAL A 80 -0.63 12.03 10.28
C VAL A 80 -0.10 13.43 10.57
N SER A 81 0.19 14.22 9.54
CA SER A 81 0.89 15.50 9.75
C SER A 81 -0.02 16.65 10.21
N TRP A 82 -1.26 16.70 9.73
CA TRP A 82 -2.18 17.83 9.95
C TRP A 82 -3.34 17.49 10.88
N ILE A 83 -3.95 16.30 10.76
CA ILE A 83 -5.11 15.90 11.60
C ILE A 83 -4.62 15.41 12.97
N TYR A 84 -3.74 14.42 12.98
CA TYR A 84 -3.13 13.90 14.21
C TYR A 84 -2.14 14.90 14.81
N GLY A 85 -1.38 15.57 13.93
CA GLY A 85 -0.46 16.65 14.26
C GLY A 85 0.96 16.13 14.51
N THR A 86 1.93 16.71 13.81
CA THR A 86 3.34 16.31 13.89
C THR A 86 3.92 16.32 15.30
N ASN A 87 3.44 17.21 16.17
CA ASN A 87 3.95 17.30 17.55
C ASN A 87 3.60 16.07 18.37
N ARG A 88 2.36 15.55 18.26
CA ARG A 88 1.92 14.33 18.94
C ARG A 88 2.68 13.13 18.42
N PHE A 89 2.81 13.02 17.10
CA PHE A 89 3.58 11.95 16.48
C PHE A 89 5.06 11.94 16.91
N CYS A 90 5.67 13.11 17.12
CA CYS A 90 7.04 13.21 17.63
C CYS A 90 7.16 12.80 19.10
N GLU A 91 6.12 13.04 19.89
CA GLU A 91 6.03 12.61 21.29
C GLU A 91 5.87 11.09 21.37
N ASP A 92 4.98 10.50 20.57
CA ASP A 92 4.83 9.04 20.48
C ASP A 92 6.13 8.35 20.08
N ILE A 93 6.83 8.90 19.07
CA ILE A 93 8.15 8.38 18.68
C ILE A 93 9.13 8.50 19.84
N ARG A 94 9.16 9.64 20.55
CA ARG A 94 10.05 9.82 21.70
C ARG A 94 9.76 8.78 22.80
N ASP A 95 8.52 8.41 23.02
CA ASP A 95 8.15 7.40 24.00
C ASP A 95 8.51 5.97 23.54
N MET A 96 8.50 5.70 22.24
CA MET A 96 8.90 4.40 21.68
C MET A 96 10.42 4.19 21.64
N ILE A 97 11.19 5.19 21.20
CA ILE A 97 12.64 5.07 20.95
C ILE A 97 13.51 5.88 21.93
N GLY A 98 12.91 6.64 22.85
CA GLY A 98 13.60 7.41 23.89
C GLY A 98 14.08 8.80 23.47
N PHE A 99 14.00 9.17 22.18
CA PHE A 99 14.41 10.49 21.69
C PHE A 99 13.46 11.03 20.60
N PRO A 100 13.20 12.36 20.56
CA PRO A 100 12.31 12.92 19.57
C PRO A 100 13.00 12.98 18.19
N PRO A 101 12.24 12.76 17.10
CA PRO A 101 12.78 12.91 15.75
C PRO A 101 13.12 14.39 15.49
N GLY A 102 14.28 14.62 14.86
CA GLY A 102 14.79 15.96 14.58
C GLY A 102 13.86 16.80 13.70
N LYS A 103 14.01 18.13 13.74
CA LYS A 103 13.18 19.08 12.98
C LYS A 103 13.16 18.82 11.46
N TYR A 104 14.22 18.23 10.91
CA TYR A 104 14.27 17.80 9.51
C TYR A 104 13.13 16.83 9.16
N TRP A 105 12.92 15.80 9.98
CA TRP A 105 11.86 14.80 9.77
C TRP A 105 10.46 15.41 9.88
N GLN A 106 10.28 16.32 10.84
CA GLN A 106 9.02 17.04 11.01
C GLN A 106 8.64 17.89 9.78
N ILE A 107 9.61 18.63 9.23
CA ILE A 107 9.41 19.42 8.01
C ILE A 107 9.17 18.50 6.81
N CYS A 108 9.88 17.37 6.75
CA CYS A 108 9.72 16.39 5.69
C CYS A 108 8.30 15.83 5.66
N TRP A 109 7.77 15.35 6.78
CA TRP A 109 6.42 14.79 6.85
C TRP A 109 5.34 15.85 6.63
N ARG A 110 5.52 17.06 7.17
CA ARG A 110 4.51 18.11 7.09
C ARG A 110 4.37 18.75 5.71
N PHE A 111 5.49 18.97 5.03
CA PHE A 111 5.52 19.74 3.79
C PHE A 111 6.10 18.97 2.61
N VAL A 112 7.25 18.33 2.76
CA VAL A 112 7.97 17.71 1.63
C VAL A 112 7.22 16.51 1.09
N ALA A 113 6.77 15.60 1.97
CA ALA A 113 6.05 14.40 1.59
C ALA A 113 4.72 14.67 0.85
N PRO A 114 3.79 15.49 1.38
CA PRO A 114 2.55 15.78 0.65
C PRO A 114 2.80 16.55 -0.65
N LEU A 115 3.78 17.48 -0.67
CA LEU A 115 4.13 18.21 -1.89
C LEU A 115 4.70 17.29 -2.97
N PHE A 116 5.59 16.37 -2.59
CA PHE A 116 6.22 15.43 -3.50
C PHE A 116 5.20 14.43 -4.07
N LEU A 117 4.31 13.91 -3.22
CA LEU A 117 3.21 13.03 -3.66
C LEU A 117 2.24 13.77 -4.60
N LEU A 118 1.87 15.01 -4.26
CA LEU A 118 1.03 15.85 -5.11
C LEU A 118 1.69 16.12 -6.46
N PHE A 119 3.00 16.39 -6.48
CA PHE A 119 3.77 16.57 -7.70
C PHE A 119 3.71 15.32 -8.59
N ILE A 120 3.93 14.12 -8.03
CA ILE A 120 3.87 12.87 -8.79
C ILE A 120 2.46 12.63 -9.35
N ILE A 121 1.41 12.85 -8.55
CA ILE A 121 0.02 12.68 -9.00
C ILE A 121 -0.29 13.61 -10.15
N VAL A 122 0.08 14.90 -10.05
CA VAL A 122 -0.18 15.89 -11.10
C VAL A 122 0.56 15.55 -12.39
N TYR A 123 1.85 15.22 -12.31
CA TYR A 123 2.63 14.83 -13.49
C TYR A 123 2.14 13.52 -14.12
N GLY A 124 1.75 12.54 -13.30
CA GLY A 124 1.15 11.30 -13.78
C GLY A 124 -0.14 11.54 -14.55
N LEU A 125 -1.03 12.40 -14.04
CA LEU A 125 -2.28 12.75 -14.72
C LEU A 125 -2.06 13.54 -16.02
N ILE A 126 -1.08 14.45 -16.06
CA ILE A 126 -0.75 15.20 -17.28
C ILE A 126 -0.16 14.28 -18.36
N GLY A 127 0.68 13.33 -17.98
CA GLY A 127 1.28 12.34 -18.86
C GLY A 127 0.41 11.09 -19.09
N TYR A 128 -0.90 11.16 -18.83
CA TYR A 128 -1.78 10.01 -19.01
C TYR A 128 -1.96 9.69 -20.49
N GLU A 129 -1.26 8.66 -20.95
CA GLU A 129 -1.54 8.01 -22.23
C GLU A 129 -2.47 6.79 -22.02
N PRO A 130 -3.47 6.61 -22.89
CA PRO A 130 -4.36 5.45 -22.84
C PRO A 130 -3.55 4.17 -23.07
N LEU A 131 -3.91 3.11 -22.34
CA LEU A 131 -3.19 1.84 -22.39
C LEU A 131 -3.31 1.22 -23.80
N THR A 132 -2.23 1.27 -24.58
CA THR A 132 -2.09 0.56 -25.86
C THR A 132 -1.39 -0.77 -25.63
N TYR A 133 -2.01 -1.84 -26.12
CA TYR A 133 -1.41 -3.17 -26.15
C TYR A 133 -0.80 -3.38 -27.54
N GLU A 134 0.50 -3.62 -27.62
CA GLU A 134 1.15 -4.15 -28.83
C GLU A 134 1.39 -5.66 -28.70
#